data_AF-A0A352SBG8-F1
#
_entry.id   AF-A0A352SBG8-F1
#
_cell.length_a   1.000
_cell.length_b   1.000
_cell.length_c   1.000
_cell.angle_alpha   90.00
_cell.angle_beta   90.00
_cell.angle_gamma   90.00
#
_symmetry.space_group_name_H-M   'P 1'
#
loop_
_entity.id
_entity.type
_entity.pdbx_description
1 polymer ?
#
loop_
_entity_poly.entity_id
_entity_poly.type
_entity_poly.pdbx_seq_one_letter_code
_entity_poly.pdbx_strand_id
1 'polypeptide(L)' 'GEIVGIAGVSGNGQQELLAALSGEDARTAGTAVHLDGKAVGKLDARGRRRAGLAFVPEERLGRGAVPG' A
#
# COMPACT_ATOMS: atom_id res chain seq x y z
N GLY A 1 14.39 11.61 -6.57
CA GLY A 1 13.53 10.43 -6.34
C GLY A 1 14.37 9.18 -6.56
N GLU A 2 14.02 8.10 -5.90
CA GLU A 2 14.68 6.80 -6.01
C GLU A 2 13.66 5.77 -6.52
N ILE A 3 14.12 4.78 -7.29
CA ILE A 3 13.29 3.64 -7.69
C ILE A 3 13.82 2.42 -6.95
N VAL A 4 12.97 1.79 -6.14
CA VAL A 4 13.31 0.61 -5.34
C VAL A 4 12.49 -0.58 -5.83
N GLY A 5 13.18 -1.68 -6.14
CA GLY A 5 12.55 -2.95 -6.48
C GLY A 5 12.53 -3.90 -5.28
N ILE A 6 11.42 -4.61 -5.07
CA ILE A 6 11.30 -5.68 -4.06
C ILE A 6 11.17 -7.01 -4.80
N ALA A 7 12.14 -7.90 -4.63
CA ALA A 7 12.19 -9.21 -5.26
C ALA A 7 12.20 -10.33 -4.21
N GLY A 8 11.68 -11.49 -4.58
CA GLY A 8 11.54 -12.66 -3.70
C GLY A 8 10.76 -13.78 -4.39
N VAL A 9 10.81 -14.98 -3.83
CA VAL A 9 10.02 -16.13 -4.30
C VAL A 9 8.60 -16.07 -3.73
N SER A 10 7.69 -16.84 -4.34
CA SER A 10 6.31 -16.97 -3.87
C SER A 10 6.26 -17.35 -2.39
N GLY A 11 5.42 -16.66 -1.61
CA GLY A 11 5.24 -16.88 -0.17
C GLY A 11 6.11 -15.99 0.74
N ASN A 12 6.95 -15.11 0.18
CA ASN A 12 7.81 -14.22 0.98
C ASN A 12 7.12 -12.94 1.50
N GLY A 13 5.81 -12.79 1.32
CA GLY A 13 5.07 -11.68 1.91
C GLY A 13 5.02 -10.41 1.05
N GLN A 14 5.35 -10.45 -0.24
CA GLN A 14 5.39 -9.24 -1.08
C GLN A 14 4.00 -8.61 -1.24
N GLN A 15 2.96 -9.43 -1.37
CA GLN A 15 1.58 -8.95 -1.49
C GLN A 15 1.10 -8.33 -0.16
N GLU A 16 1.44 -8.96 0.96
CA GLU A 16 1.14 -8.49 2.31
C GLU A 16 1.85 -7.17 2.61
N LEU A 17 3.11 -7.04 2.18
CA LEU A 17 3.86 -5.79 2.27
C LEU A 17 3.19 -4.69 1.42
N LEU A 18 2.83 -5.00 0.18
CA LEU A 18 2.13 -4.04 -0.69
C LEU A 18 0.77 -3.64 -0.11
N ALA A 19 0.01 -4.57 0.46
CA ALA A 19 -1.26 -4.28 1.14
C ALA A 19 -1.06 -3.39 2.37
N ALA A 20 -0.01 -3.66 3.15
CA ALA A 20 0.37 -2.85 4.31
C ALA A 20 0.82 -1.44 3.92
N LEU A 21 1.52 -1.27 2.79
CA LEU A 21 2.01 0.02 2.27
C LEU A 21 0.92 0.82 1.55
N SER A 22 0.05 0.16 0.81
CA SER A 22 -1.09 0.78 0.12
C SER A 22 -2.18 1.23 1.09
N GLY A 23 -2.24 0.61 2.27
CA GLY A 23 -3.32 0.81 3.25
C GLY A 23 -4.55 -0.06 2.97
N GLU A 24 -4.44 -1.06 2.08
CA GLU A 24 -5.43 -2.14 1.97
C GLU A 24 -5.45 -3.00 3.24
N ASP A 25 -4.32 -3.13 3.95
CA ASP A 25 -4.24 -3.60 5.33
C ASP A 25 -3.71 -2.50 6.26
N ALA A 26 -4.59 -1.93 7.09
CA ALA A 26 -4.27 -0.86 8.04
C ALA A 26 -3.97 -1.36 9.47
N ARG A 27 -3.80 -2.67 9.67
CA ARG A 27 -3.53 -3.26 11.00
C ARG A 27 -2.08 -3.08 11.46
N THR A 28 -1.21 -2.51 10.62
CA THR A 28 0.19 -2.19 10.97
C THR A 28 0.30 -1.31 12.23
N ALA A 29 1.43 -1.38 12.93
CA ALA A 29 1.73 -0.43 14.00
C ALA A 29 1.68 1.01 13.45
N GLY A 30 1.19 1.97 14.24
CA GLY A 30 0.89 3.31 13.72
C GLY A 30 2.09 4.04 13.13
N THR A 31 3.28 3.76 13.64
CA THR A 31 4.57 4.31 13.22
C THR A 31 5.32 3.45 12.20
N ALA A 32 4.76 2.31 11.77
CA ALA A 32 5.46 1.41 10.84
C ALA A 32 5.58 1.98 9.42
N VAL A 33 4.68 2.88 9.02
CA VAL A 33 4.64 3.47 7.68
C VAL A 33 4.61 4.98 7.80
N HIS A 34 5.55 5.64 7.11
CA HIS A 34 5.62 7.09 7.02
C HIS A 34 5.53 7.53 5.55
N LEU A 35 4.81 8.62 5.31
CA LEU A 35 4.78 9.34 4.04
C LEU A 35 5.22 10.78 4.32
N ASP A 36 6.30 11.22 3.68
CA ASP A 36 6.89 12.56 3.88
C ASP A 36 7.08 12.93 5.37
N GLY A 37 7.59 11.97 6.16
CA GLY A 37 7.82 12.13 7.60
C GLY A 37 6.56 12.01 8.49
N LYS A 38 5.37 11.87 7.92
CA LYS A 38 4.12 11.71 8.67
C LYS A 38 3.73 10.24 8.82
N ALA A 39 3.42 9.82 10.03
CA ALA A 39 2.93 8.47 10.30
C ALA A 39 1.56 8.24 9.63
N VAL A 40 1.47 7.20 8.80
CA VAL A 40 0.26 6.81 8.05
C VAL A 40 -0.14 5.35 8.27
N GLY A 41 0.53 4.63 9.19
CA GLY A 41 0.27 3.20 9.44
C GLY A 41 -1.16 2.86 9.87
N LYS A 42 -1.91 3.84 10.40
CA LYS A 42 -3.34 3.68 10.74
C LYS A 42 -4.31 4.20 9.69
N LEU A 43 -3.82 4.83 8.61
CA LEU A 43 -4.67 5.28 7.51
C LEU A 43 -4.96 4.11 6.57
N ASP A 44 -6.22 4.00 6.16
CA ASP A 44 -6.66 3.14 5.08
C ASP A 44 -6.18 3.67 3.71
N ALA A 45 -6.41 2.89 2.65
CA ALA A 45 -6.00 3.27 1.30
C ALA A 45 -6.57 4.63 0.85
N ARG A 46 -7.80 4.97 1.26
CA ARG A 46 -8.41 6.27 0.94
C ARG A 46 -7.70 7.41 1.67
N GLY A 47 -7.35 7.22 2.95
CA GLY A 47 -6.59 8.16 3.75
C GLY A 47 -5.20 8.42 3.21
N ARG A 48 -4.49 7.36 2.78
CA ARG A 48 -3.15 7.48 2.18
C ARG A 48 -3.19 8.16 0.82
N ARG A 49 -4.20 7.87 -0.01
CA ARG A 49 -4.41 8.62 -1.27
C ARG A 49 -4.60 10.11 -1.05
N ARG A 50 -5.40 10.51 -0.05
CA ARG A 50 -5.55 11.92 0.33
C ARG A 50 -4.24 12.55 0.83
N ALA A 51 -3.33 11.74 1.37
CA ALA A 51 -2.01 12.19 1.81
C ALA A 51 -0.97 12.26 0.68
N GLY A 52 -1.32 11.86 -0.55
CA GLY A 52 -0.44 11.92 -1.72
C GLY A 52 0.12 10.58 -2.20
N LEU A 53 -0.22 9.46 -1.55
CA LEU A 53 0.23 8.13 -2.01
C LEU A 53 -0.58 7.66 -3.23
N ALA A 54 0.10 7.30 -4.31
CA ALA A 54 -0.48 6.57 -5.43
C ALA A 54 -0.12 5.08 -5.33
N PHE A 55 -1.07 4.20 -5.64
CA PHE A 55 -0.88 2.75 -5.64
C PHE A 55 -1.55 2.14 -6.86
N VAL A 56 -0.84 1.23 -7.53
CA VAL A 56 -1.34 0.49 -8.69
C VAL A 56 -1.34 -0.99 -8.32
N PRO A 57 -2.52 -1.64 -8.20
CA PRO A 57 -2.58 -3.05 -7.86
C PRO A 57 -2.10 -3.92 -9.02
N GLU A 58 -1.64 -5.13 -8.68
CA GLU A 58 -1.22 -6.17 -9.63
C GLU A 58 -2.39 -6.61 -10.54
N GLU A 59 -3.56 -6.86 -9.93
CA GLU A 59 -4.82 -7.19 -10.60
C GLU A 59 -5.66 -5.92 -10.83
N ARG A 60 -5.55 -5.34 -12.03
CA ARG A 60 -6.20 -4.06 -12.38
C ARG A 60 -7.69 -4.21 -12.68
N LEU A 61 -8.13 -5.36 -13.19
CA LEU A 61 -9.51 -5.58 -13.63
C LEU A 61 -10.44 -5.94 -12.45
N GLY A 62 -9.97 -6.74 -11.48
CA GLY A 62 -10.76 -7.14 -10.32
C GLY A 62 -10.83 -6.11 -9.18
N ARG A 63 -9.83 -5.22 -9.05
CA ARG A 63 -9.73 -4.23 -7.94
C ARG A 63 -9.81 -2.76 -8.37
N GLY A 64 -9.81 -2.47 -9.67
CA GLY A 64 -9.92 -1.12 -10.21
C GLY A 64 -11.29 -0.75 -10.79
N ALA A 65 -12.17 -1.73 -11.01
CA ALA A 65 -13.49 -1.52 -11.61
C ALA A 65 -14.57 -1.33 -10.53
N VAL A 66 -15.40 -0.31 -10.71
CA VAL A 66 -16.67 -0.17 -9.97
C VAL A 66 -17.67 -1.15 -10.62
N PRO A 67 -18.27 -2.11 -9.88
CA PRO A 67 -19.40 -2.87 -10.40
C PRO A 67 -20.55 -1.88 -10.63
N GLY A 68 -21.17 -1.95 -11.81
CA GLY A 68 -22.37 -1.18 -12.13
C GLY A 68 -23.52 -1.46 -11.17
#